data_AF-A0A6P2AZ68-F1
#
_entry.id   AF-A0A6P2AZ68-F1
#
_cell.length_a   1.000
_cell.length_b   1.000
_cell.length_c   1.000
_cell.angle_alpha   90.00
_cell.angle_beta   90.00
_cell.angle_gamma   90.00
#
_symmetry.space_group_name_H-M   'P 1'
#
loop_
_entity.id
_entity.type
_entity.pdbx_description
1 polymer ?
#
loop_
_entity_poly.entity_id
_entity_poly.type
_entity_poly.pdbx_seq_one_letter_code
_entity_poly.pdbx_strand_id
1 'polypeptide(L)' 'YEGYGSDEDDWVDAGDVRSRDFGPIDDHGYAVGQTVKVWDGDEEEWYSAVIRKANDGEYFVHYIGYGTSEDEWVSPDDIT' A
#
# COMPACT_ATOMS: atom_id res chain seq x y z
N TYR A 1 -0.01 24.90 -29.79
CA TYR A 1 -0.66 23.62 -29.48
C TYR A 1 -0.75 23.60 -27.97
N GLU A 2 -1.94 23.84 -27.44
CA GLU A 2 -2.18 23.88 -26.00
C GLU A 2 -2.67 22.50 -25.52
N GLY A 3 -2.53 22.25 -24.22
CA GLY A 3 -3.03 21.06 -23.52
C GLY A 3 -1.87 20.14 -23.14
N TYR A 4 -1.68 19.75 -21.89
CA TYR A 4 -2.68 19.39 -20.88
C TYR A 4 -2.08 19.70 -19.50
N GLY A 5 -2.77 20.53 -18.73
CA GLY A 5 -2.61 20.59 -17.29
C GLY A 5 -3.37 19.43 -16.67
N SER A 6 -2.78 18.87 -15.63
CA SER A 6 -3.34 17.86 -14.74
C SER A 6 -2.38 17.76 -13.56
N ASP A 7 -2.28 18.87 -12.81
CA ASP A 7 -1.91 18.82 -11.40
C ASP A 7 -3.06 18.11 -10.69
N GLU A 8 -3.11 16.79 -10.79
CA GLU A 8 -4.14 15.96 -10.18
C GLU A 8 -3.87 15.84 -8.67
N ASP A 9 -4.32 16.89 -7.99
CA ASP A 9 -5.19 16.86 -6.82
C ASP A 9 -4.64 16.30 -5.50
N ASP A 10 -4.36 17.25 -4.61
CA ASP A 10 -4.41 17.12 -3.15
C ASP A 10 -5.86 16.81 -2.71
N TRP A 11 -6.26 15.53 -2.82
CA TRP A 11 -7.54 15.06 -2.30
C TRP A 11 -7.45 14.83 -0.79
N VAL A 12 -7.83 15.84 0.00
CA VAL A 12 -8.17 15.66 1.42
C VAL A 12 -9.65 15.31 1.56
N ASP A 13 -9.99 14.02 1.52
CA ASP A 13 -11.33 13.58 1.93
C ASP A 13 -11.44 13.60 3.46
N ALA A 14 -12.48 14.26 3.94
CA ALA A 14 -12.70 14.56 5.33
C ALA A 14 -13.25 13.34 6.08
N GLY A 15 -12.35 12.50 6.61
CA GLY A 15 -12.73 11.41 7.50
C GLY A 15 -11.55 10.67 8.13
N ASP A 16 -11.16 11.11 9.34
CA ASP A 16 -10.12 10.52 10.21
C ASP A 16 -8.66 10.87 9.86
N VAL A 17 -8.25 11.97 10.46
CA VAL A 17 -6.89 12.44 10.76
C VAL A 17 -5.85 11.33 11.03
N ARG A 18 -5.32 10.69 9.98
CA ARG A 18 -4.04 9.96 10.02
C ARG A 18 -3.28 10.11 8.71
N SER A 19 -3.16 11.34 8.20
CA SER A 19 -2.11 11.73 7.25
C SER A 19 -0.76 11.58 7.95
N ARG A 20 -0.32 10.34 8.15
CA ARG A 20 0.90 10.00 8.85
C ARG A 20 1.94 9.70 7.80
N ASP A 21 2.43 10.75 7.13
CA ASP A 21 3.69 10.74 6.37
C ASP A 21 3.81 9.77 5.18
N PHE A 22 2.83 8.90 4.94
CA PHE A 22 2.79 8.01 3.80
C PHE A 22 2.18 8.75 2.61
N GLY A 23 2.63 8.43 1.39
CA GLY A 23 2.28 9.14 0.15
C GLY A 23 0.79 9.10 -0.21
N PRO A 24 0.41 9.38 -1.47
CA PRO A 24 -0.99 9.30 -1.87
C PRO A 24 -1.54 7.91 -1.53
N ILE A 25 -2.63 7.91 -0.76
CA ILE A 25 -3.38 6.71 -0.43
C ILE A 25 -4.17 6.32 -1.68
N ASP A 26 -4.13 5.06 -2.08
CA ASP A 26 -4.90 4.56 -3.23
C ASP A 26 -6.37 4.27 -2.87
N ASP A 27 -7.18 3.89 -3.86
CA ASP A 27 -8.62 3.62 -3.72
C ASP A 27 -8.98 2.57 -2.65
N HIS A 28 -8.06 1.67 -2.29
CA HIS A 28 -8.25 0.67 -1.24
C HIS A 28 -7.81 1.14 0.16
N GLY A 29 -7.35 2.37 0.31
CA GLY A 29 -6.94 2.91 1.61
C GLY A 29 -5.51 2.57 2.02
N TYR A 30 -4.68 2.09 1.08
CA TYR A 30 -3.27 1.75 1.32
C TYR A 30 -2.34 2.81 0.72
N ALA A 31 -1.08 2.85 1.18
CA ALA A 31 -0.10 3.79 0.64
C ALA A 31 1.29 3.16 0.61
N VAL A 32 2.10 3.56 -0.37
CA VAL A 32 3.52 3.17 -0.39
C VAL A 32 4.22 3.73 0.84
N GLY A 33 4.97 2.87 1.52
CA GLY A 33 5.62 3.13 2.80
C GLY A 33 4.80 2.72 4.02
N GLN A 34 3.50 2.46 3.86
CA GLN A 34 2.64 2.02 4.96
C GLN A 34 3.05 0.63 5.44
N THR A 35 3.07 0.46 6.77
CA THR A 35 3.17 -0.87 7.39
C THR A 35 1.78 -1.47 7.49
N VAL A 36 1.63 -2.68 6.97
CA VAL A 36 0.38 -3.44 6.93
C VAL A 36 0.61 -4.86 7.45
N LYS A 37 -0.47 -5.60 7.68
CA LYS A 37 -0.39 -7.04 7.91
C LYS A 37 -0.87 -7.79 6.68
N VAL A 38 -0.14 -8.81 6.30
CA VAL A 38 -0.44 -9.68 5.16
C VAL A 38 -0.77 -11.08 5.68
N TRP A 39 -1.84 -11.66 5.19
CA TRP A 39 -2.24 -13.02 5.52
C TRP A 39 -1.43 -14.04 4.71
N ASP A 40 -0.83 -15.00 5.41
CA ASP A 40 -0.20 -16.17 4.79
C ASP A 40 -1.09 -17.40 4.98
N GLY A 41 -1.52 -17.98 3.86
CA GLY A 41 -2.42 -19.14 3.86
C GLY A 41 -1.74 -20.48 4.16
N ASP A 42 -0.42 -20.58 3.98
CA ASP A 42 0.34 -21.79 4.26
C ASP A 42 0.65 -21.93 5.76
N GLU A 43 0.92 -20.81 6.42
CA GLU A 43 1.21 -20.74 7.85
C GLU A 43 -0.01 -20.36 8.70
N GLU A 44 -1.12 -19.99 8.06
CA GLU A 44 -2.37 -19.55 8.71
C GLU A 44 -2.12 -18.40 9.70
N GLU A 45 -1.18 -17.50 9.39
CA GLU A 45 -0.71 -16.42 10.25
C GLU A 45 -0.61 -15.07 9.50
N TRP A 46 -0.67 -13.97 10.27
CA TRP A 46 -0.51 -12.61 9.75
C TRP A 46 0.92 -12.11 9.96
N TYR A 47 1.58 -11.73 8.86
CA TYR A 47 2.92 -11.18 8.89
C TYR A 47 2.93 -9.66 8.69
N SER A 48 3.81 -8.97 9.42
CA SER A 48 3.95 -7.52 9.27
C SER A 48 4.83 -7.21 8.07
N ALA A 49 4.36 -6.37 7.16
CA ALA A 49 5.08 -6.00 5.95
C ALA A 49 4.96 -4.51 5.65
N VAL A 50 5.84 -3.99 4.80
CA VAL A 50 5.82 -2.60 4.33
C VAL A 50 5.50 -2.59 2.84
N ILE A 51 4.51 -1.80 2.44
CA ILE A 51 4.20 -1.60 1.02
C ILE A 51 5.34 -0.82 0.38
N ARG A 52 5.98 -1.40 -0.63
CA ARG A 52 7.09 -0.80 -1.38
C ARG A 52 6.63 -0.23 -2.71
N LYS A 53 5.59 -0.81 -3.31
CA LYS A 53 4.96 -0.35 -4.56
C LYS A 53 3.48 -0.70 -4.54
N ALA A 54 2.68 0.06 -5.27
CA ALA A 54 1.28 -0.23 -5.57
C ALA A 54 1.10 -0.16 -7.10
N ASN A 55 0.32 -1.09 -7.67
CA ASN A 55 0.02 -1.13 -9.09
C ASN A 55 -1.31 -1.86 -9.34
N ASP A 56 -2.26 -1.21 -10.01
CA ASP A 56 -3.53 -1.82 -10.47
C ASP A 56 -4.30 -2.59 -9.38
N GLY A 57 -4.25 -2.12 -8.13
CA GLY A 57 -4.89 -2.81 -7.00
C GLY A 57 -4.10 -4.00 -6.45
N GLU A 58 -2.82 -4.13 -6.77
CA GLU A 58 -1.88 -5.06 -6.13
C GLU A 58 -0.77 -4.29 -5.41
N TYR A 59 -0.20 -4.88 -4.35
CA TYR A 59 0.81 -4.25 -3.53
C TYR A 59 2.06 -5.10 -3.42
N PHE A 60 3.20 -4.53 -3.81
CA PHE A 60 4.49 -5.15 -3.59
C PHE A 60 4.92 -4.89 -2.14
N VAL A 61 4.95 -5.94 -1.33
CA VAL A 61 5.23 -5.85 0.11
C VAL A 61 6.60 -6.41 0.45
N HIS A 62 7.22 -5.84 1.48
CA HIS A 62 8.45 -6.35 2.08
C HIS A 62 8.19 -6.75 3.53
N TYR A 63 8.32 -8.03 3.84
CA TYR A 63 8.08 -8.56 5.18
C TYR A 63 9.15 -8.09 6.18
N ILE A 64 8.70 -7.58 7.34
CA ILE A 64 9.58 -7.02 8.36
C ILE A 64 10.35 -8.14 9.07
N GLY A 65 11.67 -8.07 9.04
CA GLY A 65 12.56 -9.08 9.65
C GLY A 65 12.99 -10.19 8.68
N TYR A 66 12.50 -10.13 7.45
CA TYR A 66 12.71 -11.10 6.39
C TYR A 66 13.54 -10.50 5.26
N GLY A 67 14.11 -11.36 4.41
CA GLY A 67 14.93 -10.94 3.28
C GLY A 67 14.08 -10.45 2.11
N THR A 68 14.68 -9.71 1.17
CA THR A 68 13.99 -9.32 -0.08
C THR A 68 13.64 -10.49 -0.98
N SER A 69 14.11 -11.70 -0.65
CA SER A 69 13.71 -12.96 -1.29
C SER A 69 12.27 -13.35 -1.00
N GLU A 70 11.68 -12.75 0.04
CA GLU A 70 10.32 -13.03 0.50
C GLU A 70 9.35 -11.93 0.05
N ASP A 71 9.84 -10.90 -0.66
CA ASP A 71 9.00 -9.83 -1.19
C ASP A 71 8.09 -10.36 -2.30
N GLU A 72 6.79 -10.07 -2.20
CA GLU A 72 5.77 -10.57 -3.13
C GLU A 72 4.75 -9.44 -3.44
N TRP A 73 4.03 -9.59 -4.55
CA TRP A 73 2.81 -8.86 -4.82
C TRP A 73 1.62 -9.56 -4.16
N VAL A 74 0.83 -8.81 -3.40
CA VAL A 74 -0.35 -9.33 -2.71
C VAL A 74 -1.58 -8.48 -3.02
N SER A 75 -2.75 -9.12 -2.96
CA SER A 75 -4.04 -8.46 -3.16
C SER A 75 -4.48 -7.71 -1.89
N PRO A 76 -5.26 -6.63 -2.00
CA PRO A 76 -5.79 -5.89 -0.86
C PRO A 76 -6.66 -6.76 0.06
N ASP A 77 -7.28 -7.81 -0.48
CA ASP A 77 -8.06 -8.79 0.28
C ASP A 77 -7.23 -9.55 1.32
N ASP A 78 -5.92 -9.69 1.09
CA ASP A 78 -4.97 -10.34 2.00
C ASP A 78 -4.25 -9.35 2.92
N ILE A 79 -4.62 -8.06 2.88
CA ILE A 79 -4.01 -6.99 3.67
C ILE A 79 -5.00 -6.44 4.71
N THR A 80 -4.51 -6.10 5.92
CA THR A 80 -5.26 -5.36 6.95
C THR A 80 -4.44 -4.28 7.67
#